data_AF-A0A6N7ZPP9-F1
#
_entry.id   AF-A0A6N7ZPP9-F1
#
_cell.length_a   1.000
_cell.length_b   1.000
_cell.length_c   1.000
_cell.angle_alpha   90.00
_cell.angle_beta   90.00
_cell.angle_gamma   90.00
#
_symmetry.space_group_name_H-M   'P 1'
#
loop_
_entity.id
_entity.type
_entity.pdbx_description
1 polymer ?
#
loop_
_entity_poly.entity_id
_entity_poly.type
_entity_poly.pdbx_seq_one_letter_code
_entity_poly.pdbx_strand_id
1 'polypeptide(L)' 'MGEAETGPLRLHFDRTIKLAFQGSSISSDGGLLLHRELDDALGLTGIAAQMMVDPRAGKNGQHQIGGYLRQS' A
#
# COMPACT_ATOMS: atom_id res chain seq x y z
N MET A 1 -30.99 21.24 -34.61
CA MET A 1 -29.73 20.54 -34.89
C MET A 1 -28.86 20.78 -33.67
N GLY A 2 -28.58 19.84 -32.78
CA GLY A 2 -28.25 18.44 -32.96
C GLY A 2 -27.10 18.26 -31.98
N GLU A 3 -27.45 17.72 -30.81
CA GLU A 3 -26.71 17.72 -29.56
C GLU A 3 -25.28 17.15 -29.72
N ALA A 4 -24.27 17.86 -29.21
CA ALA A 4 -22.90 17.38 -29.23
C ALA A 4 -22.78 16.17 -28.29
N GLU A 5 -22.62 14.99 -28.86
CA GLU A 5 -22.35 13.75 -28.13
C GLU A 5 -21.09 13.92 -27.31
N THR A 6 -21.28 14.31 -26.05
CA THR A 6 -20.19 14.41 -25.09
C THR A 6 -19.99 12.99 -24.59
N GLY A 7 -18.97 12.32 -25.11
CA GLY A 7 -18.60 10.97 -24.69
C GLY A 7 -18.54 10.85 -23.16
N PRO A 8 -18.71 9.64 -22.60
CA PRO A 8 -18.96 9.46 -21.17
C PRO A 8 -17.90 10.18 -20.33
N LEU A 9 -18.36 11.05 -19.43
CA LEU A 9 -17.52 11.76 -18.45
C LEU A 9 -16.69 10.74 -17.66
N ARG A 10 -15.39 10.63 -17.99
CA ARG A 10 -14.45 9.83 -17.20
C ARG A 10 -13.92 10.67 -16.05
N LEU A 11 -14.52 10.49 -14.89
CA LEU A 11 -14.03 11.04 -13.64
C LEU A 11 -12.76 10.28 -13.21
N HIS A 12 -11.61 10.96 -13.23
CA HIS A 12 -10.37 10.46 -12.65
C HIS A 12 -10.27 10.96 -11.21
N PHE A 13 -10.55 10.10 -10.25
CA PHE A 13 -10.33 10.40 -8.84
C PHE A 13 -8.85 10.23 -8.47
N ASP A 14 -8.37 11.06 -7.55
CA ASP A 14 -7.08 10.81 -6.88
C ASP A 14 -7.18 9.49 -6.11
N ARG A 15 -6.23 8.58 -6.35
CA ARG A 15 -6.16 7.24 -5.73
C ARG A 15 -5.24 7.22 -4.50
N THR A 16 -4.83 8.39 -4.04
CA THR A 16 -3.93 8.56 -2.90
C THR A 16 -4.73 8.60 -1.60
N ILE A 17 -4.35 7.76 -0.64
CA ILE A 17 -4.86 7.81 0.73
C ILE A 17 -3.72 8.29 1.63
N LYS A 18 -3.93 9.39 2.36
CA LYS A 18 -2.99 9.89 3.37
C LYS A 18 -3.49 9.49 4.75
N LEU A 19 -2.77 8.60 5.42
CA LEU A 19 -3.01 8.26 6.82
C LEU A 19 -2.11 9.09 7.73
N ALA A 20 -2.71 9.76 8.71
CA ALA A 20 -2.00 10.46 9.77
C ALA A 20 -2.27 9.74 11.08
N PHE A 21 -1.22 9.15 11.66
CA PHE A 21 -1.30 8.56 12.98
C PHE A 21 -1.08 9.65 14.03
N GLN A 22 -2.15 10.03 14.73
CA GLN A 22 -2.04 10.80 15.96
C GLN A 22 -2.00 9.81 17.12
N GLY A 23 -0.88 9.08 17.25
CA GLY A 23 -0.65 8.28 18.45
C GLY A 23 -0.47 9.18 19.66
N SER A 24 -0.93 8.74 20.83
CA SER A 24 -0.30 9.22 22.07
C SER A 24 1.17 8.78 22.05
N SER A 25 2.04 9.41 22.84
CA SER A 25 3.47 9.10 22.89
C SER A 25 3.71 7.63 23.33
N ILE A 26 3.61 6.69 22.40
CA ILE A 26 3.91 5.28 22.61
C ILE A 26 5.39 5.12 22.27
N SER A 27 6.24 5.40 23.26
CA SER A 27 7.68 5.19 23.18
C SER A 27 8.01 3.73 23.55
N SER A 28 7.62 2.78 22.71
CA SER A 28 7.96 1.36 22.86
C SER A 28 7.56 0.63 21.58
N ASP A 29 8.08 -0.59 21.37
CA ASP A 29 7.74 -1.55 20.31
C ASP A 29 6.21 -1.67 20.04
N GLY A 30 5.36 -1.22 20.96
CA GLY A 30 3.92 -1.00 20.75
C GLY A 30 3.56 -0.11 19.55
N GLY A 31 4.43 0.82 19.13
CA GLY A 31 4.24 1.59 17.90
C GLY A 31 4.33 0.72 16.63
N LEU A 32 5.20 -0.31 16.64
CA LEU A 32 5.32 -1.28 15.55
C LEU A 32 4.13 -2.24 15.51
N LEU A 33 3.58 -2.61 16.68
CA LEU A 33 2.35 -3.40 16.78
C LEU A 33 1.16 -2.72 16.11
N LEU A 34 0.94 -1.43 16.36
CA LEU A 34 -0.12 -0.66 15.70
C LEU A 34 0.05 -0.62 14.18
N HIS A 35 1.29 -0.49 13.71
CA HIS A 35 1.57 -0.49 12.28
C HIS A 35 1.24 -1.85 11.66
N ARG A 36 1.54 -2.95 12.38
CA ARG A 36 1.24 -4.32 11.97
C ARG A 36 -0.25 -4.63 11.97
N GLU A 37 -0.98 -4.21 13.01
CA GLU A 37 -2.45 -4.37 13.07
C GLU A 37 -3.15 -3.60 11.95
N LEU A 38 -2.71 -2.37 11.65
CA LEU A 38 -3.23 -1.63 10.49
C LEU A 38 -2.94 -2.39 9.19
N ASP A 39 -1.71 -2.86 9.01
CA ASP A 39 -1.32 -3.58 7.82
C ASP A 39 -2.05 -4.92 7.65
N ASP A 40 -2.38 -5.59 8.75
CA ASP A 40 -3.20 -6.80 8.75
C ASP A 40 -4.68 -6.50 8.44
N ALA A 41 -5.20 -5.35 8.90
CA ALA A 41 -6.57 -4.93 8.59
C ALA A 41 -6.75 -4.45 7.14
N LEU A 42 -5.74 -3.78 6.58
CA LEU A 42 -5.82 -3.11 5.27
C LEU A 42 -5.03 -3.80 4.15
N GLY A 43 -4.14 -4.74 4.47
CA GLY A 43 -3.31 -5.45 3.51
C GLY A 43 -2.33 -4.56 2.72
N LEU A 44 -1.91 -3.42 3.29
CA LEU A 44 -1.15 -2.39 2.57
C LEU A 44 0.17 -2.93 2.02
N THR A 45 0.88 -3.74 2.80
CA THR A 45 2.14 -4.38 2.42
C THR A 45 1.93 -5.39 1.29
N GLY A 46 0.82 -6.13 1.29
CA GLY A 46 0.48 -7.06 0.22
C GLY A 46 0.17 -6.33 -1.09
N ILE A 47 -0.49 -5.19 -1.02
CA ILE A 47 -0.77 -4.32 -2.18
C ILE A 47 0.53 -3.71 -2.70
N ALA A 48 1.37 -3.17 -1.82
CA ALA A 48 2.66 -2.61 -2.18
C ALA A 48 3.57 -3.66 -2.84
N ALA A 49 3.64 -4.87 -2.29
CA ALA A 49 4.43 -5.97 -2.84
C ALA A 49 4.03 -6.33 -4.28
N GLN A 50 2.74 -6.27 -4.61
CA GLN A 50 2.24 -6.52 -5.98
C GLN A 50 2.63 -5.41 -6.98
N MET A 51 2.91 -4.20 -6.49
CA MET A 51 3.35 -3.08 -7.32
C MET A 51 4.88 -3.01 -7.47
N MET A 52 5.62 -3.84 -6.74
CA MET A 52 7.08 -3.86 -6.78
C MET A 52 7.60 -4.88 -7.78
N VAL A 53 8.62 -4.47 -8.55
CA VAL A 53 9.41 -5.39 -9.37
C VAL A 53 10.57 -5.90 -8.49
N ASP A 54 10.66 -7.21 -8.27
CA ASP A 54 11.81 -7.80 -7.55
C ASP A 54 12.95 -8.10 -8.53
N PRO A 55 14.05 -7.31 -8.53
CA PRO A 55 15.18 -7.53 -9.44
C PRO A 55 15.99 -8.78 -9.08
N ARG A 56 15.70 -9.41 -7.93
CA ARG A 56 16.41 -10.58 -7.41
C ARG A 56 15.75 -11.90 -7.83
N ALA A 57 14.76 -11.85 -8.74
CA ALA A 57 14.10 -13.02 -9.29
C ALA A 57 15.07 -13.88 -10.12
N GLY A 58 15.88 -14.67 -9.42
CA GLY A 58 16.75 -15.71 -9.96
C GLY A 58 16.56 -17.01 -9.18
N LYS A 59 17.25 -18.08 -9.58
CA LYS A 59 17.11 -19.42 -8.97
C LYS A 59 17.37 -19.49 -7.45
N ASN A 60 17.97 -18.45 -6.87
CA ASN A 60 18.37 -18.38 -5.46
C ASN A 60 17.44 -17.52 -4.60
N GLY A 61 16.37 -16.94 -5.15
CA GLY A 61 15.41 -16.14 -4.40
C GLY A 61 14.56 -17.00 -3.46
N GLN A 62 14.85 -17.00 -2.16
CA GLN A 62 14.07 -17.73 -1.14
C GLN A 62 12.93 -16.90 -0.54
N HIS A 63 13.04 -15.56 -0.57
CA HIS A 63 12.07 -14.65 0.04
C HIS A 63 11.60 -13.63 -0.98
N GLN A 64 10.28 -13.45 -1.06
CA GLN A 64 9.67 -12.40 -1.89
C GLN A 64 9.96 -11.01 -1.29
N ILE A 65 10.10 -10.00 -2.15
CA ILE A 65 10.36 -8.60 -1.72
C ILE A 65 9.36 -8.08 -0.69
N GLY A 66 8.09 -8.52 -0.76
CA GLY A 66 7.06 -8.15 0.20
C GLY A 66 7.34 -8.61 1.64
N GLY A 67 8.08 -9.70 1.84
CA GLY A 67 8.40 -10.20 3.18
C GLY A 67 9.34 -9.28 3.97
N TYR A 68 10.11 -8.43 3.29
CA TYR A 68 11.02 -7.48 3.92
C TYR A 68 10.32 -6.24 4.48
N LEU A 69 9.12 -5.94 3.98
CA LEU A 69 8.32 -4.79 4.44
C LEU A 69 7.77 -5.00 5.87
N ARG A 70 7.83 -6.23 6.40
CA ARG A 70 7.37 -6.59 7.75
C ARG A 70 8.50 -6.97 8.73
N GLN A 71 9.76 -6.70 8.39
CA GLN A 71 10.93 -7.12 9.17
C GLN A 71 11.40 -6.13 10.26
N SER A 72 10.69 -5.03 10.50
CA SER A 72 11.02 -4.06 11.56
C SER A 72 10.52 -4.47 12.93
#